data_AF-A0A7C5J3G7-F1
#
_entry.id   AF-A0A7C5J3G7-F1
#
_cell.length_a   1.000
_cell.length_b   1.000
_cell.length_c   1.000
_cell.angle_alpha   90.00
_cell.angle_beta   90.00
_cell.angle_gamma   90.00
#
_symmetry.space_group_name_H-M   'P 1'
#
loop_
_entity.id
_entity.type
_entity.pdbx_description
1 polymer ?
#
loop_
_entity_poly.entity_id
_entity_poly.type
_entity_poly.pdbx_seq_one_letter_code
_entity_poly.pdbx_strand_id
1 'polypeptide(L)' 'MPRDLDIDGRVVIPGDDLSWTSVRSGGPGGQNVNKVATKVVLRFDLAGCMALSNAQKERLRHLAASRLDAEGAIIITSQA' A
#
# COMPACT_ATOMS: atom_id res chain seq x y z
N MET A 1 -10.25 -3.84 -10.81
CA MET A 1 -8.98 -3.13 -10.92
C MET A 1 -9.02 -1.97 -9.93
N PRO A 2 -7.97 -1.76 -9.15
CA PRO A 2 -7.88 -0.60 -8.26
C PRO A 2 -8.11 0.71 -9.02
N ARG A 3 -8.74 1.67 -8.36
CA ARG A 3 -9.02 2.98 -8.98
C ARG A 3 -7.81 3.88 -8.82
N ASP A 4 -7.63 4.76 -9.80
CA ASP A 4 -6.62 5.80 -9.72
C ASP A 4 -6.83 6.69 -8.49
N LEU A 5 -5.73 7.08 -7.87
CA LEU A 5 -5.71 7.96 -6.72
C LEU A 5 -5.33 9.37 -7.18
N ASP A 6 -6.31 10.26 -7.21
CA ASP A 6 -6.10 11.68 -7.46
C ASP A 6 -5.62 12.38 -6.17
N ILE A 7 -4.55 13.16 -6.30
CA ILE A 7 -3.96 13.98 -5.25
C ILE A 7 -4.10 15.45 -5.66
N ASP A 8 -5.14 16.08 -5.12
CA ASP A 8 -5.47 17.51 -5.31
C ASP A 8 -5.47 17.98 -6.77
N GLY A 9 -5.81 17.11 -7.73
CA GLY A 9 -5.78 17.38 -9.17
C GLY A 9 -4.38 17.65 -9.75
N ARG A 10 -3.31 17.41 -8.99
CA ARG A 10 -1.92 17.68 -9.39
C ARG A 10 -1.17 16.43 -9.79
N VAL A 11 -1.49 15.31 -9.15
CA VAL A 11 -0.86 14.01 -9.38
C VAL A 11 -1.94 12.96 -9.35
N VAL A 12 -1.95 12.09 -10.35
CA VAL A 12 -2.83 10.92 -10.38
C VAL A 12 -1.94 9.69 -10.33
N ILE A 13 -2.05 8.91 -9.25
CA ILE A 13 -1.35 7.63 -9.13
C ILE A 13 -2.23 6.56 -9.79
N PRO A 14 -1.75 5.86 -10.83
CA PRO A 14 -2.48 4.78 -11.45
C PRO A 14 -2.86 3.71 -10.43
N GLY A 15 -4.08 3.18 -10.53
CA GLY A 15 -4.51 2.08 -9.67
C GLY A 15 -3.57 0.88 -9.74
N ASP A 16 -2.99 0.60 -10.92
CA ASP A 16 -2.10 -0.54 -11.15
C ASP A 16 -0.79 -0.48 -10.34
N ASP A 17 -0.38 0.71 -9.91
CA ASP A 17 0.78 0.89 -9.01
C ASP A 17 0.42 0.56 -7.54
N LEU A 18 -0.86 0.30 -7.25
CA LEU A 18 -1.39 0.08 -5.91
C LEU A 18 -1.96 -1.34 -5.78
N SER A 19 -1.56 -2.04 -4.73
CA SER A 19 -2.08 -3.37 -4.40
C SER A 19 -2.48 -3.48 -2.93
N TRP A 20 -3.55 -4.21 -2.65
CA TRP A 20 -4.08 -4.41 -1.30
C TRP A 20 -4.15 -5.88 -0.94
N THR A 21 -3.66 -6.21 0.25
CA THR A 21 -3.73 -7.55 0.83
C THR A 21 -4.41 -7.48 2.18
N SER A 22 -5.47 -8.27 2.37
CA SER A 22 -6.08 -8.46 3.68
C SER A 22 -5.50 -9.70 4.35
N VAL A 23 -5.05 -9.55 5.60
CA VAL A 23 -4.48 -10.65 6.39
C VAL A 23 -5.50 -11.07 7.44
N ARG A 24 -5.80 -12.37 7.48
CA ARG A 24 -6.67 -12.96 8.50
C ARG A 24 -5.84 -13.29 9.74
N SER A 25 -6.37 -13.00 10.93
CA SER A 25 -5.78 -13.45 12.19
C SER A 25 -6.01 -14.96 12.38
N GLY A 26 -5.07 -15.76 11.88
CA GLY A 26 -5.07 -17.22 12.03
C GLY A 26 -4.64 -17.62 13.44
N GLY A 27 -5.57 -18.16 14.23
CA GLY A 27 -5.30 -18.94 15.43
C GLY A 27 -6.02 -20.29 15.31
N PRO A 28 -5.40 -21.42 15.72
CA PRO A 28 -6.06 -22.72 15.66
C PRO A 28 -7.11 -22.82 16.77
N GLY A 29 -8.40 -22.83 16.42
CA GLY A 29 -9.46 -23.05 17.40
C GLY A 29 -10.87 -22.84 16.86
N GLY A 30 -11.63 -23.94 16.81
CA GLY A 30 -13.03 -24.03 17.22
C GLY A 30 -14.07 -23.13 16.53
N GLN A 31 -14.92 -23.78 15.73
CA GLN A 31 -16.37 -23.56 15.58
C GLN A 31 -16.93 -22.15 15.94
N ASN A 32 -17.38 -21.43 14.90
CA ASN A 32 -18.20 -20.20 14.89
C ASN A 32 -17.54 -18.84 15.20
N VAL A 33 -16.72 -18.31 14.28
CA VAL A 33 -16.50 -16.85 14.20
C VAL A 33 -16.52 -16.39 12.74
N ASN A 34 -17.58 -15.68 12.33
CA ASN A 34 -17.58 -14.84 11.13
C ASN A 34 -16.55 -13.72 11.34
N LYS A 35 -15.29 -13.99 11.02
CA LYS A 35 -14.16 -13.14 11.43
C LYS A 35 -13.85 -12.10 10.36
N VAL A 36 -14.18 -10.85 10.66
CA VAL A 36 -13.87 -9.66 9.84
C VAL A 36 -12.36 -9.55 9.63
N ALA A 37 -11.92 -9.14 8.43
CA ALA A 37 -10.50 -8.96 8.15
C ALA A 37 -9.94 -7.78 8.98
N THR A 38 -9.12 -8.07 9.99
CA THR A 38 -8.64 -7.06 10.96
C THR A 38 -7.38 -6.31 10.53
N LYS A 39 -6.69 -6.75 9.47
CA LYS A 39 -5.47 -6.12 8.96
C LYS A 39 -5.52 -5.99 7.44
N VAL A 40 -5.23 -4.80 6.95
CA VAL A 40 -5.07 -4.47 5.52
C VAL A 40 -3.68 -3.92 5.28
N VAL A 41 -3.03 -4.41 4.24
CA VAL A 41 -1.72 -3.95 3.77
C VAL A 41 -1.89 -3.35 2.38
N LEU A 42 -1.47 -2.11 2.20
CA LEU A 42 -1.32 -1.43 0.92
C LEU A 42 0.16 -1.48 0.53
N ARG A 43 0.45 -1.92 -0.70
CA ARG A 43 1.75 -1.79 -1.34
C ARG A 43 1.63 -0.82 -2.52
N PHE A 44 2.47 0.20 -2.54
CA PHE A 44 2.58 1.17 -3.62
C PHE A 44 3.95 1.03 -4.30
N ASP A 45 3.98 0.70 -5.59
CA ASP A 45 5.21 0.60 -6.38
C ASP A 45 5.79 1.99 -6.73
N LEU A 46 6.46 2.61 -5.75
CA LEU A 46 7.08 3.92 -5.91
C LEU A 46 8.21 3.91 -6.96
N ALA A 47 8.97 2.81 -7.05
CA ALA A 47 10.08 2.70 -7.98
C ALA A 47 9.57 2.71 -9.43
N GLY A 48 8.57 1.88 -9.74
CA GLY A 48 7.95 1.76 -11.06
C GLY A 48 7.03 2.91 -11.45
N CYS A 49 6.39 3.59 -10.49
CA CYS A 49 5.35 4.59 -10.77
C CYS A 49 5.80 5.71 -11.72
N MET A 50 5.17 5.84 -12.89
CA MET A 50 5.52 6.86 -13.88
C MET A 50 4.87 8.23 -13.61
N ALA A 51 3.87 8.30 -12.74
CA ALA A 51 3.16 9.54 -12.42
C ALA A 51 3.96 10.51 -11.55
N LEU A 52 5.10 10.08 -11.00
CA LEU A 52 5.94 10.86 -10.10
C LEU A 52 7.28 11.21 -10.75
N SER A 53 7.68 12.46 -10.64
CA SER A 53 9.04 12.90 -10.99
C SER A 53 10.09 12.26 -10.07
N ASN A 54 11.33 12.17 -10.55
CA ASN A 54 12.44 11.63 -9.76
C ASN A 54 12.62 12.37 -8.42
N ALA A 55 12.43 13.70 -8.41
CA ALA A 55 12.51 14.50 -7.19
C ALA A 55 11.40 14.15 -6.18
N GLN A 56 10.17 13.91 -6.66
CA GLN A 56 9.06 13.46 -5.82
C GLN A 56 9.30 12.05 -5.29
N LYS A 57 9.80 11.14 -6.13
CA LYS A 57 10.18 9.78 -5.71
C LYS A 57 11.23 9.82 -4.62
N GLU A 58 12.27 10.61 -4.80
CA GLU A 58 13.36 10.71 -3.82
C GLU A 58 12.89 11.27 -2.48
N ARG A 59 12.09 12.34 -2.52
CA ARG A 59 11.46 12.89 -1.32
C ARG A 59 10.59 11.85 -0.60
N LEU A 60 9.81 11.07 -1.35
CA LEU A 60 8.98 10.00 -0.77
C LEU A 60 9.82 8.88 -0.19
N ARG A 61 10.94 8.50 -0.83
CA ARG A 61 11.87 7.50 -0.28
C ARG A 61 12.43 7.95 1.06
N HIS A 62 12.84 9.21 1.19
CA HIS A 62 13.31 9.75 2.45
C HIS A 62 12.21 9.78 3.52
N LEU A 63 11.01 10.23 3.18
CA LEU A 63 9.89 10.32 4.14
C LEU A 63 9.37 8.95 4.58
N ALA A 64 9.37 7.98 3.67
CA ALA A 64 8.86 6.63 3.89
C ALA A 64 9.97 5.61 4.12
N ALA A 65 11.18 6.02 4.48
CA ALA A 65 12.36 5.15 4.56
C ALA A 65 12.14 3.89 5.42
N SER A 66 11.39 4.02 6.53
CA SER A 66 11.04 2.90 7.42
C SER A 66 9.95 1.97 6.89
N ARG A 67 9.38 2.28 5.72
CA ARG A 67 8.24 1.60 5.09
C ARG A 67 8.57 1.12 3.67
N LEU A 68 9.81 1.25 3.22
CA LEU A 68 10.24 0.74 1.92
C LEU A 68 10.59 -0.75 2.02
N ASP A 69 10.16 -1.52 1.03
CA ASP A 69 10.70 -2.85 0.80
C ASP A 69 11.98 -2.80 -0.06
N ALA A 70 12.60 -3.96 -0.30
CA ALA A 70 13.82 -4.07 -1.08
C ALA A 70 13.64 -3.73 -2.57
N GLU A 71 12.41 -3.75 -3.07
CA GLU A 71 12.06 -3.38 -4.45
C GLU A 71 11.76 -1.87 -4.56
N GLY A 72 11.77 -1.14 -3.44
CA GLY A 72 11.50 0.28 -3.38
C GLY A 72 10.01 0.61 -3.38
N ALA A 73 9.14 -0.35 -3.05
CA ALA A 73 7.72 -0.10 -2.84
C ALA A 73 7.43 0.36 -1.41
N ILE A 74 6.47 1.26 -1.24
CA ILE A 74 6.02 1.72 0.07
C ILE A 74 4.95 0.77 0.59
N ILE A 75 5.14 0.27 1.81
CA ILE A 75 4.21 -0.60 2.52
C ILE A 75 3.49 0.17 3.63
N ILE A 76 2.17 0.24 3.54
CA ILE A 76 1.31 0.86 4.56
C ILE A 76 0.40 -0.22 5.13
N THR A 77 0.41 -0.36 6.45
CA THR A 77 -0.46 -1.30 7.15
C THR A 77 -1.50 -0.54 7.96
N SER A 78 -2.75 -0.96 7.89
CA SER A 78 -3.83 -0.55 8.78
C SER A 78 -4.38 -1.77 9.49
N GLN A 79 -4.52 -1.68 10.81
CA GLN A 79 -5.16 -2.69 11.64
C GLN A 79 -5.94 -1.98 12.74
N ALA A 80 -7.11 -2.51 13.07
CA ALA A 80 -7.97 -2.02 14.16
C ALA A 80 -7.74 -2.84 15.44
#